data_AF-A0A496TD03-F1
#
_entry.id   AF-A0A496TD03-F1
#
_cell.length_a   1.000
_cell.length_b   1.000
_cell.length_c   1.000
_cell.angle_alpha   90.00
_cell.angle_beta   90.00
_cell.angle_gamma   90.00
#
_symmetry.space_group_name_H-M   'P 1'
#
loop_
_entity.id
_entity.type
_entity.pdbx_description
1 polymer ?
#
loop_
_entity_poly.entity_id
_entity_poly.type
_entity_poly.pdbx_seq_one_letter_code
_entity_poly.pdbx_strand_id
1 'polypeptide(L)'
;MGKAYRANWYRVAADSLTGLRLIIAGIILILAKTEGSEGFTSVSLLCLLGWTADSLDGHFARQHGFSGNTWLSKNDRTVDLIMILASWVYLVMAGFVAKWLAWTYTIGATLAGLYFHSKLVLLIVESLPVLAIPIISLSYVPNLGYAWILWAMIITVLDRKRLKIRIEILLEDFSHSRQKRVV
;
A
#
# COMPACT_ATOMS: atom_id res chain seq x y z
N MET A 1 -19.86 26.36 -14.48
CA MET A 1 -19.85 24.88 -14.54
C MET A 1 -20.15 24.32 -13.16
N GLY A 2 -21.32 23.68 -12.99
CA GLY A 2 -21.92 23.41 -11.68
C GLY A 2 -21.17 22.37 -10.84
N LYS A 3 -21.22 22.53 -9.50
CA LYS A 3 -20.63 21.64 -8.49
C LYS A 3 -20.91 20.14 -8.73
N ALA A 4 -22.08 19.80 -9.28
CA ALA A 4 -22.48 18.43 -9.60
C ALA A 4 -21.62 17.77 -10.71
N TYR A 5 -21.17 18.53 -11.71
CA TYR A 5 -20.32 18.00 -12.79
C TYR A 5 -18.90 17.70 -12.33
N ARG A 6 -18.35 18.57 -11.46
CA ARG A 6 -17.03 18.36 -10.84
C ARG A 6 -17.03 17.11 -9.95
N ALA A 7 -18.07 16.91 -9.14
CA ALA A 7 -18.21 15.74 -8.28
C ALA A 7 -18.20 14.40 -9.05
N ASN A 8 -18.69 14.39 -10.29
CA ASN A 8 -18.71 13.19 -11.12
C ASN A 8 -17.32 12.79 -11.66
N TRP A 9 -16.49 13.76 -12.03
CA TRP A 9 -15.16 13.48 -12.56
C TRP A 9 -14.16 12.97 -11.52
N TYR A 10 -14.17 13.55 -10.31
CA TYR A 10 -13.33 13.05 -9.23
C TYR A 10 -13.69 11.61 -8.82
N ARG A 11 -14.98 11.27 -8.87
CA ARG A 11 -15.46 9.90 -8.64
C ARG A 11 -14.91 8.91 -9.66
N VAL A 12 -15.03 9.23 -10.95
CA VAL A 12 -14.51 8.36 -12.03
C VAL A 12 -12.99 8.23 -11.92
N ALA A 13 -12.29 9.32 -11.56
CA ALA A 13 -10.84 9.28 -11.36
C ALA A 13 -10.44 8.34 -10.22
N ALA A 14 -11.08 8.44 -9.05
CA ALA A 14 -10.79 7.58 -7.90
C ALA A 14 -11.05 6.10 -8.21
N ASP A 15 -12.24 5.79 -8.76
CA ASP A 15 -12.56 4.41 -9.15
C ASP A 15 -11.59 3.89 -10.24
N SER A 16 -11.13 4.76 -11.15
CA SER A 16 -10.13 4.38 -12.17
C SER A 16 -8.75 4.10 -11.55
N LEU A 17 -8.34 4.85 -10.52
CA LEU A 17 -7.05 4.66 -9.84
C LEU A 17 -7.06 3.41 -8.94
N THR A 18 -8.17 3.11 -8.28
CA THR A 18 -8.36 1.83 -7.58
C THR A 18 -8.41 0.67 -8.58
N GLY A 19 -9.12 0.83 -9.72
CA GLY A 19 -9.13 -0.16 -10.80
C GLY A 19 -7.74 -0.42 -11.39
N LEU A 20 -6.94 0.64 -11.57
CA LEU A 20 -5.55 0.55 -12.01
C LEU A 20 -4.69 -0.29 -11.06
N ARG A 21 -4.86 -0.15 -9.74
CA ARG A 21 -4.14 -0.99 -8.76
C ARG A 21 -4.49 -2.47 -8.87
N LEU A 22 -5.75 -2.81 -9.15
CA LEU A 22 -6.15 -4.20 -9.43
C LEU A 22 -5.50 -4.72 -10.71
N ILE A 23 -5.45 -3.91 -11.78
CA ILE A 23 -4.77 -4.27 -13.03
C ILE A 23 -3.28 -4.51 -12.78
N ILE A 24 -2.63 -3.60 -12.05
CA ILE A 24 -1.22 -3.73 -11.65
C ILE A 24 -1.00 -5.03 -10.88
N ALA A 25 -1.83 -5.34 -9.89
CA ALA A 25 -1.74 -6.58 -9.12
C ALA A 25 -1.84 -7.82 -10.04
N GLY A 26 -2.76 -7.80 -11.00
CA GLY A 26 -2.88 -8.86 -12.01
C GLY A 26 -1.62 -9.02 -12.86
N ILE A 27 -1.06 -7.91 -13.36
CA ILE A 27 0.18 -7.93 -14.15
C ILE A 27 1.35 -8.46 -13.33
N ILE A 28 1.49 -8.05 -12.06
CA ILE A 28 2.55 -8.54 -11.16
C ILE A 28 2.48 -10.06 -11.00
N LEU A 29 1.28 -10.64 -10.86
CA LEU A 29 1.11 -12.08 -10.76
C LEU A 29 1.45 -12.81 -12.07
N ILE A 30 1.16 -12.20 -13.21
CA ILE A 30 1.59 -12.74 -14.52
C ILE A 30 3.12 -12.77 -14.58
N LEU A 31 3.78 -11.64 -14.27
CA LEU A 31 5.24 -11.53 -14.26
C LEU A 31 5.90 -12.50 -13.27
N ALA A 32 5.27 -12.74 -12.11
CA ALA A 32 5.73 -13.73 -11.15
C ALA A 32 5.83 -15.13 -11.75
N LYS A 33 4.92 -15.47 -12.66
CA LYS A 33 4.87 -16.78 -13.33
C LYS A 33 5.75 -16.83 -14.58
N THR A 34 5.84 -15.74 -15.34
CA THR A 34 6.50 -15.73 -16.66
C THR A 34 7.96 -15.32 -16.62
N GLU A 35 8.34 -14.36 -15.78
CA GLU A 35 9.66 -13.72 -15.83
C GLU A 35 10.50 -13.94 -14.55
N GLY A 36 9.88 -14.37 -13.44
CA GLY A 36 10.61 -14.61 -12.19
C GLY A 36 11.44 -13.39 -11.76
N SER A 37 12.73 -13.58 -11.48
CA SER A 37 13.64 -12.51 -11.04
C SER A 37 14.01 -11.49 -12.13
N GLU A 38 13.89 -11.84 -13.41
CA GLU A 38 14.21 -10.92 -14.52
C GLU A 38 13.16 -9.79 -14.61
N GLY A 39 11.91 -10.09 -14.27
CA GLY A 39 10.81 -9.11 -14.26
C GLY A 39 10.84 -8.10 -13.11
N PHE A 40 11.88 -8.12 -12.26
CA PHE A 40 11.93 -7.32 -11.03
C PHE A 40 11.81 -5.83 -11.30
N THR A 41 12.51 -5.34 -12.33
CA THR A 41 12.46 -3.92 -12.71
C THR A 41 11.05 -3.50 -13.09
N SER A 42 10.35 -4.32 -13.89
CA SER A 42 8.97 -4.08 -14.31
C SER A 42 8.02 -4.08 -13.10
N VAL A 43 8.14 -5.07 -12.22
CA VAL A 43 7.32 -5.16 -11.00
C VAL A 43 7.56 -3.97 -10.08
N SER A 44 8.82 -3.58 -9.87
CA SER A 44 9.16 -2.46 -8.99
C SER A 44 8.65 -1.12 -9.56
N LEU A 45 8.71 -0.92 -10.88
CA LEU A 45 8.09 0.23 -11.55
C LEU A 45 6.56 0.23 -11.45
N LEU A 46 5.92 -0.92 -11.67
CA LEU A 46 4.47 -1.09 -11.54
C LEU A 46 4.01 -0.79 -10.11
N CYS A 47 4.74 -1.28 -9.10
CA CYS A 47 4.50 -0.95 -7.70
C CYS A 47 4.63 0.55 -7.48
N LEU A 48 5.73 1.18 -7.91
CA LEU A 48 5.94 2.63 -7.74
C LEU A 48 4.80 3.43 -8.37
N LEU A 49 4.32 3.03 -9.54
CA LEU A 49 3.18 3.62 -10.22
C LEU A 49 1.87 3.43 -9.44
N GLY A 50 1.60 2.22 -8.94
CA GLY A 50 0.43 1.90 -8.12
C GLY A 50 0.38 2.70 -6.82
N TRP A 51 1.50 2.83 -6.12
CA TRP A 51 1.60 3.65 -4.90
C TRP A 51 1.50 5.14 -5.18
N THR A 52 2.02 5.61 -6.32
CA THR A 52 1.85 7.00 -6.75
C THR A 52 0.38 7.30 -7.01
N ALA A 53 -0.33 6.40 -7.70
CA ALA A 53 -1.76 6.52 -7.96
C ALA A 53 -2.57 6.61 -6.65
N ASP A 54 -2.31 5.72 -5.68
CA ASP A 54 -2.96 5.75 -4.35
C ASP A 54 -2.73 7.09 -3.61
N SER A 55 -1.47 7.53 -3.58
CA SER A 55 -1.10 8.75 -2.85
C SER A 55 -1.73 10.00 -3.45
N LEU A 56 -1.80 10.07 -4.79
CA LEU A 56 -2.43 11.18 -5.50
C LEU A 56 -3.95 11.16 -5.34
N ASP A 57 -4.61 10.00 -5.46
CA ASP A 57 -6.06 9.87 -5.29
C ASP A 57 -6.49 10.36 -3.91
N GLY A 58 -5.82 9.86 -2.87
CA GLY A 58 -6.08 10.26 -1.50
C GLY A 58 -5.92 11.78 -1.31
N HIS A 59 -4.92 12.40 -1.94
CA HIS A 59 -4.71 13.84 -1.86
C HIS A 59 -5.85 14.63 -2.53
N PHE A 60 -6.24 14.26 -3.75
CA PHE A 60 -7.29 14.94 -4.50
C PHE A 60 -8.69 14.77 -3.88
N ALA A 61 -9.02 13.57 -3.39
CA ALA A 61 -10.31 13.31 -2.75
C ALA A 61 -10.51 14.22 -1.51
N ARG A 62 -9.45 14.46 -0.74
CA ARG A 62 -9.48 15.30 0.47
C ARG A 62 -9.58 16.80 0.16
N GLN A 63 -8.85 17.29 -0.84
CA GLN A 63 -8.92 18.71 -1.22
C GLN A 63 -10.33 19.13 -1.67
N HIS A 64 -11.12 18.19 -2.18
CA HIS A 64 -12.46 18.45 -2.70
C HIS A 64 -13.59 17.92 -1.81
N GLY A 65 -13.28 17.41 -0.60
CA GLY A 65 -14.27 17.04 0.40
C GLY A 65 -15.20 15.89 -0.01
N PHE A 66 -14.74 14.99 -0.88
CA PHE A 66 -15.57 13.91 -1.40
C PHE A 66 -15.41 12.65 -0.54
N SER A 67 -16.48 12.24 0.14
CA SER A 67 -16.58 10.93 0.77
C SER A 67 -17.10 9.93 -0.26
N GLY A 68 -16.21 9.13 -0.85
CA GLY A 68 -16.56 8.13 -1.85
C GLY A 68 -17.60 7.13 -1.32
N ASN A 69 -18.77 7.07 -1.96
CA ASN A 69 -19.85 6.14 -1.64
C ASN A 69 -19.92 4.94 -2.61
N THR A 70 -18.93 4.79 -3.50
CA THR A 70 -18.87 3.70 -4.49
C THR A 70 -18.38 2.40 -3.85
N TRP A 71 -18.74 1.26 -4.43
CA TRP A 71 -18.26 -0.05 -3.95
C TRP A 71 -16.73 -0.14 -3.99
N LEU A 72 -16.10 0.45 -5.01
CA LEU A 72 -14.64 0.48 -5.15
C LEU A 72 -14.00 1.32 -4.03
N SER A 73 -14.51 2.52 -3.76
CA SER A 73 -14.02 3.37 -2.67
C SER A 73 -14.19 2.73 -1.29
N LYS A 74 -15.27 1.95 -1.08
CA LYS A 74 -15.47 1.18 0.17
C LYS A 74 -14.49 0.02 0.34
N ASN A 75 -14.00 -0.53 -0.78
CA ASN A 75 -13.08 -1.67 -0.80
C ASN A 75 -11.64 -1.27 -1.17
N ASP A 76 -11.32 0.03 -1.18
CA ASP A 76 -10.01 0.56 -1.56
C ASP A 76 -8.87 -0.09 -0.75
N ARG A 77 -9.10 -0.25 0.56
CA ARG A 77 -8.20 -0.96 1.47
C ARG A 77 -7.96 -2.42 1.07
N THR A 78 -8.99 -3.10 0.59
CA THR A 78 -8.89 -4.49 0.13
C THR A 78 -8.09 -4.57 -1.16
N VAL A 79 -8.27 -3.60 -2.07
CA VAL A 79 -7.51 -3.51 -3.31
C VAL A 79 -6.02 -3.25 -3.04
N ASP A 80 -5.69 -2.39 -2.09
CA ASP A 80 -4.31 -2.20 -1.64
C ASP A 80 -3.71 -3.49 -1.10
N LEU A 81 -4.46 -4.20 -0.25
CA LEU A 81 -4.01 -5.48 0.28
C LEU A 81 -3.76 -6.49 -0.84
N ILE A 82 -4.61 -6.54 -1.87
CA ILE A 82 -4.41 -7.40 -3.05
C ILE A 82 -3.11 -7.04 -3.77
N MET A 83 -2.83 -5.75 -3.98
CA MET A 83 -1.57 -5.31 -4.63
C MET A 83 -0.35 -5.67 -3.77
N ILE A 84 -0.42 -5.47 -2.45
CA ILE A 84 0.64 -5.85 -1.51
C ILE A 84 0.87 -7.36 -1.56
N LEU A 85 -0.19 -8.17 -1.50
CA LEU A 85 -0.09 -9.63 -1.57
C LEU A 85 0.44 -10.11 -2.91
N ALA A 86 0.03 -9.51 -4.03
CA ALA A 86 0.57 -9.82 -5.35
C ALA A 86 2.08 -9.56 -5.42
N SER A 87 2.52 -8.43 -4.86
CA SER A 87 3.94 -8.07 -4.75
C SER A 87 4.71 -9.06 -3.87
N TRP A 88 4.13 -9.47 -2.74
CA TRP A 88 4.71 -10.45 -1.82
C TRP A 88 4.84 -11.83 -2.48
N VAL A 89 3.79 -12.30 -3.17
CA VAL A 89 3.81 -13.55 -3.94
C VAL A 89 4.88 -13.49 -5.02
N TYR A 90 4.99 -12.39 -5.75
CA TYR A 90 6.05 -12.19 -6.74
C TYR A 90 7.43 -12.37 -6.12
N LEU A 91 7.73 -11.70 -4.99
CA LEU A 91 9.03 -11.80 -4.34
C LEU A 91 9.39 -13.23 -3.91
N VAL A 92 8.39 -14.01 -3.50
CA VAL A 92 8.57 -15.42 -3.13
C VAL A 92 8.79 -16.30 -4.36
N MET A 93 8.01 -16.09 -5.43
CA MET A 93 8.12 -16.88 -6.66
C MET A 93 9.42 -16.58 -7.43
N ALA A 94 9.82 -15.32 -7.46
CA ALA A 94 11.07 -14.87 -8.07
C ALA A 94 12.32 -15.23 -7.24
N GLY A 95 12.16 -15.79 -6.04
CA GLY A 95 13.26 -16.28 -5.21
C GLY A 95 13.95 -15.23 -4.35
N PHE A 96 13.43 -14.00 -4.28
CA PHE A 96 13.96 -12.95 -3.40
C PHE A 96 13.65 -13.20 -1.92
N VAL A 97 12.55 -13.89 -1.63
CA VAL A 97 12.13 -14.25 -0.27
C VAL A 97 12.01 -15.76 -0.16
N ALA A 98 12.64 -16.34 0.86
CA ALA A 98 12.55 -17.77 1.12
C ALA A 98 11.10 -18.19 1.42
N LYS A 99 10.62 -19.27 0.76
CA LYS A 99 9.23 -19.74 0.89
C LYS A 99 8.81 -19.99 2.34
N TRP A 100 9.68 -20.58 3.16
CA TRP A 100 9.38 -20.86 4.57
C TRP A 100 9.20 -19.56 5.38
N LEU A 101 10.00 -18.54 5.09
CA LEU A 101 9.89 -17.23 5.73
C LEU A 101 8.60 -16.53 5.32
N ALA A 102 8.23 -16.62 4.04
CA ALA A 102 6.97 -16.09 3.57
C ALA A 102 5.76 -16.77 4.20
N TRP A 103 5.76 -18.10 4.34
CA TRP A 103 4.66 -18.83 4.99
C TRP A 103 4.54 -18.48 6.47
N THR A 104 5.64 -18.54 7.21
CA THR A 104 5.66 -18.20 8.64
C THR A 104 5.21 -16.75 8.86
N TYR A 105 5.69 -15.83 8.02
CA TYR A 105 5.28 -14.44 8.07
C TYR A 105 3.79 -14.26 7.78
N THR A 106 3.29 -14.78 6.66
CA THR A 106 1.87 -14.61 6.25
C THR A 106 0.91 -15.23 7.27
N ILE A 107 1.26 -16.38 7.84
CA ILE A 107 0.45 -17.01 8.90
C ILE A 107 0.46 -16.13 10.15
N GLY A 108 1.64 -15.72 10.63
CA GLY A 108 1.75 -14.85 11.80
C GLY A 108 1.04 -13.51 11.63
N ALA A 109 1.18 -12.90 10.46
CA ALA A 109 0.48 -11.69 10.01
C ALA A 109 -1.05 -11.86 10.10
N THR A 110 -1.56 -12.97 9.55
CA THR A 110 -3.00 -13.27 9.55
C THR A 110 -3.51 -13.48 10.97
N LEU A 111 -2.81 -14.27 11.79
CA LEU A 111 -3.18 -14.51 13.18
C LEU A 111 -3.14 -13.22 14.01
N ALA A 112 -2.12 -12.38 13.82
CA ALA A 112 -2.03 -11.10 14.50
C ALA A 112 -3.19 -10.16 14.12
N GLY A 113 -3.55 -10.11 12.82
CA GLY A 113 -4.70 -9.35 12.35
C GLY A 113 -6.02 -9.84 12.96
N LEU A 114 -6.22 -11.16 13.01
CA LEU A 114 -7.41 -11.78 13.59
C LEU A 114 -7.46 -11.69 15.13
N TYR A 115 -6.32 -11.60 15.81
CA TYR A 115 -6.30 -11.55 17.27
C TYR A 115 -6.48 -10.11 17.78
N PHE A 116 -5.63 -9.19 17.31
CA PHE A 116 -5.57 -7.84 17.89
C PHE A 116 -6.68 -6.91 17.37
N HIS A 117 -7.21 -7.15 16.17
CA HIS A 117 -8.20 -6.27 15.49
C HIS A 117 -7.80 -4.77 15.47
N SER A 118 -6.53 -4.46 15.71
CA SER A 118 -6.03 -3.09 15.78
C SER A 118 -5.49 -2.67 14.42
N LYS A 119 -5.89 -1.47 14.00
CA LYS A 119 -5.38 -0.83 12.76
C LYS A 119 -3.86 -0.67 12.79
N LEU A 120 -3.28 -0.46 13.97
CA LEU A 120 -1.84 -0.28 14.14
C LEU A 120 -1.09 -1.59 13.89
N VAL A 121 -1.60 -2.72 14.39
CA VAL A 121 -1.00 -4.05 14.16
C VAL A 121 -1.03 -4.39 12.68
N LEU A 122 -2.15 -4.16 12.00
CA LEU A 122 -2.26 -4.37 10.56
C LEU A 122 -1.26 -3.51 9.77
N LEU A 123 -1.09 -2.24 10.16
CA LEU A 123 -0.14 -1.34 9.49
C LEU A 123 1.33 -1.79 9.68
N ILE A 124 1.69 -2.26 10.87
CA ILE A 124 3.04 -2.80 11.12
C ILE A 124 3.26 -4.07 10.29
N VAL A 125 2.28 -4.96 10.27
CA VAL A 125 2.36 -6.22 9.51
C VAL A 125 2.37 -5.96 7.99
N GLU A 126 1.72 -4.93 7.49
CA GLU A 126 1.81 -4.63 6.05
C GLU A 126 3.12 -3.94 5.68
N SER A 127 3.76 -3.26 6.62
CA SER A 127 4.96 -2.47 6.34
C SER A 127 6.10 -3.31 5.74
N LEU A 128 6.25 -4.57 6.16
CA LEU A 128 7.34 -5.42 5.67
C LEU A 128 7.13 -5.79 4.18
N PRO A 129 6.00 -6.37 3.74
CA PRO A 129 5.73 -6.58 2.31
C PRO A 129 5.83 -5.30 1.47
N VAL A 130 5.35 -4.16 2.00
CA VAL A 130 5.40 -2.86 1.31
C VAL A 130 6.83 -2.39 1.10
N LEU A 131 7.69 -2.51 2.12
CA LEU A 131 9.08 -2.05 2.08
C LEU A 131 10.02 -3.04 1.38
N ALA A 132 9.62 -4.30 1.21
CA ALA A 132 10.45 -5.32 0.61
C ALA A 132 10.91 -4.96 -0.82
N ILE A 133 10.00 -4.50 -1.69
CA ILE A 133 10.35 -4.07 -3.06
C ILE A 133 11.34 -2.90 -3.07
N PRO A 134 11.12 -1.77 -2.35
CA PRO A 134 12.10 -0.70 -2.22
C PRO A 134 13.47 -1.17 -1.71
N ILE A 135 13.50 -1.97 -0.64
CA ILE A 135 14.74 -2.46 -0.03
C ILE A 135 15.52 -3.34 -1.01
N ILE A 136 14.84 -4.29 -1.66
CA ILE A 136 15.48 -5.15 -2.66
C ILE A 136 15.93 -4.33 -3.87
N SER A 137 15.18 -3.29 -4.25
CA SER A 137 15.55 -2.41 -5.36
C SER A 137 16.87 -1.68 -5.10
N LEU A 138 17.17 -1.29 -3.85
CA LEU A 138 18.46 -0.66 -3.52
C LEU A 138 19.66 -1.57 -3.81
N SER A 139 19.48 -2.88 -3.65
CA SER A 139 20.54 -3.87 -3.88
C SER A 139 20.57 -4.37 -5.33
N TYR A 140 19.41 -4.56 -5.96
CA TYR A 140 19.29 -5.21 -7.27
C TYR A 140 19.33 -4.23 -8.45
N VAL A 141 18.67 -3.07 -8.32
CA VAL A 141 18.65 -2.01 -9.35
C VAL A 141 18.76 -0.65 -8.63
N PRO A 142 19.98 -0.22 -8.25
CA PRO A 142 20.17 0.91 -7.33
C PRO A 142 19.48 2.20 -7.77
N ASN A 143 19.49 2.50 -9.08
CA ASN A 143 18.79 3.66 -9.65
C ASN A 143 17.30 3.68 -9.30
N LEU A 144 16.65 2.51 -9.32
CA LEU A 144 15.24 2.37 -8.97
C LEU A 144 15.04 2.44 -7.46
N GLY A 145 15.96 1.89 -6.66
CA GLY A 145 15.99 2.08 -5.22
C GLY A 145 16.04 3.56 -4.80
N TYR A 146 16.87 4.37 -5.47
CA TYR A 146 16.90 5.82 -5.24
C TYR A 146 15.61 6.50 -5.67
N ALA A 147 14.97 6.05 -6.75
CA ALA A 147 13.67 6.56 -7.17
C ALA A 147 12.59 6.30 -6.09
N TRP A 148 12.60 5.13 -5.45
CA TRP A 148 11.73 4.83 -4.30
C TRP A 148 11.96 5.78 -3.11
N ILE A 149 13.22 6.05 -2.78
CA ILE A 149 13.56 6.97 -1.69
C ILE A 149 13.09 8.39 -2.04
N LEU A 150 13.38 8.86 -3.25
CA LEU A 150 12.94 10.17 -3.73
C LEU A 150 11.41 10.30 -3.70
N TRP A 151 10.71 9.28 -4.20
CA TRP A 151 9.26 9.22 -4.16
C TRP A 151 8.72 9.29 -2.72
N ALA A 152 9.29 8.52 -1.80
CA ALA A 152 8.88 8.52 -0.39
C ALA A 152 9.09 9.89 0.26
N MET A 153 10.20 10.58 -0.06
CA MET A 153 10.44 11.96 0.39
C MET A 153 9.40 12.93 -0.16
N ILE A 154 9.10 12.87 -1.46
CA ILE A 154 8.12 13.74 -2.11
C ILE A 154 6.74 13.56 -1.47
N ILE A 155 6.25 12.32 -1.36
CA ILE A 155 4.94 12.04 -0.76
C ILE A 155 4.89 12.48 0.70
N THR A 156 5.96 12.24 1.47
CA THR A 156 6.06 12.71 2.86
C THR A 156 5.94 14.22 2.97
N VAL A 157 6.54 14.97 2.03
CA VAL A 157 6.46 16.44 1.98
C VAL A 157 5.07 16.92 1.56
N LEU A 158 4.42 16.25 0.61
CA LEU A 158 3.08 16.62 0.14
C LEU A 158 1.99 16.32 1.18
N ASP A 159 2.13 15.21 1.90
CA ASP A 159 1.14 14.73 2.88
C ASP A 159 1.56 14.99 4.35
N ARG A 160 2.34 16.05 4.63
CA ARG A 160 2.80 16.43 5.99
C ARG A 160 1.69 16.43 7.06
N LYS A 161 0.46 16.79 6.69
CA LYS A 161 -0.71 16.77 7.59
C LYS A 161 -1.11 15.35 8.00
N ARG A 162 -1.02 14.37 7.08
CA ARG A 162 -1.32 12.95 7.34
C ARG A 162 -0.31 12.34 8.30
N LEU A 163 0.95 12.76 8.20
CA LEU A 163 2.02 12.27 9.08
C LEU A 163 1.77 12.69 10.53
N LYS A 164 1.34 13.94 10.76
CA LYS A 164 0.91 14.41 12.08
C LYS A 164 -0.29 13.64 12.61
N ILE A 165 -1.35 13.48 11.81
CA ILE A 165 -2.56 12.75 12.22
C ILE A 165 -2.25 11.27 12.51
N ARG A 166 -1.41 10.62 11.70
CA ARG A 166 -0.99 9.23 11.95
C ARG A 166 -0.19 9.10 13.24
N ILE A 167 0.69 10.07 13.54
CA ILE A 167 1.43 10.12 14.80
C ILE A 167 0.47 10.35 15.98
N GLU A 168 -0.49 11.27 15.85
CA GLU A 168 -1.50 11.55 16.89
C GLU A 168 -2.35 10.32 17.18
N ILE A 169 -2.88 9.65 16.15
CA ILE A 169 -3.61 8.38 16.30
C ILE A 169 -2.72 7.31 16.96
N LEU A 170 -1.45 7.24 16.59
CA LEU A 170 -0.50 6.28 17.16
C LEU A 170 -0.24 6.56 18.64
N LEU A 171 -0.18 7.84 19.05
CA LEU A 171 -0.06 8.25 20.45
C LEU A 171 -1.35 7.97 21.24
N GLU A 172 -2.52 8.22 20.65
CA GLU A 172 -3.82 7.95 21.26
C GLU A 172 -4.04 6.45 21.48
N ASP A 173 -3.83 5.60 20.48
CA ASP A 173 -4.02 4.14 20.58
C ASP A 173 -3.02 3.51 21.58
N PHE A 174 -1.80 4.07 21.66
CA PHE A 174 -0.80 3.66 22.65
C PHE A 174 -1.20 4.08 24.08
N SER A 175 -1.86 5.22 24.25
CA SER A 175 -2.35 5.67 25.56
C SER A 175 -3.56 4.84 26.04
N HIS A 176 -4.50 4.51 25.16
CA HIS A 176 -5.66 3.68 25.47
C HIS A 176 -5.31 2.22 25.79
N SER A 177 -4.31 1.66 25.11
CA SER A 177 -3.82 0.30 25.41
C SER A 177 -3.05 0.20 26.73
N ARG A 178 -2.52 1.33 27.24
CA ARG A 178 -1.89 1.41 28.57
C ARG A 178 -2.92 1.49 29.69
N GLN A 179 -4.06 2.15 29.46
CA GLN A 179 -5.12 2.33 30.46
C GLN A 179 -5.94 1.05 30.73
N LYS A 180 -6.09 0.17 29.73
CA LYS A 180 -6.72 -1.16 29.89
C LYS A 180 -5.87 -2.21 30.62
N ARG A 181 -4.59 -1.91 30.91
CA ARG A 181 -3.67 -2.83 31.60
C ARG A 181 -3.49 -2.53 33.10
N VAL A 182 -4.20 -1.52 33.62
CA VAL A 182 -4.11 -1.06 35.02
C VAL A 182 -5.41 -1.36 35.79
N VAL A 183 -6.29 -2.20 35.25
CA VAL A 183 -7.51 -2.69 35.94
C VAL A 183 -7.46 -4.20 36.02
#